data_AF-A0AAP0IQL4-F1
#
_entry.id   AF-A0AAP0IQL4-F1
#
_cell.length_a   1.000
_cell.length_b   1.000
_cell.length_c   1.000
_cell.angle_alpha   90.00
_cell.angle_beta   90.00
_cell.angle_gamma   90.00
#
_symmetry.space_group_name_H-M   'P 1'
#
loop_
_entity.id
_entity.type
_entity.pdbx_description
1 polymer ?
#
loop_
_entity_poly.entity_id
_entity_poly.type
_entity_poly.pdbx_seq_one_letter_code
_entity_poly.pdbx_strand_id
1 'polypeptide(L)'
;MVAAIVRSLKHLLTCAHRLQAPPPSSSSSSSSSSRIPRRLTGNSQFFKMENFTYGGGGGGDGGGESDGNKAMVAQLQRYGIIRSAKVAEVMGRIDRGLFATDGSTAYVDSPMQIGYNATISAPHMHAMCLELLEPYLQPGMRALDVGSDGRLGWPECEPYDAIHVGAAAPEIPQPLIDQLKPGGRLVIPVGNIFQDLKVIDKSLDGSISIRSETSVRYVPLTSRDAQLRGH
;
A
#
# COMPACT_ATOMS: atom_id res chain seq x y z
N MET A 1 7.78 -2.15 9.48
CA MET A 1 6.51 -1.68 10.08
C MET A 1 5.61 -0.93 9.08
N VAL A 2 5.96 -0.88 7.77
CA VAL A 2 4.92 -0.89 6.71
C VAL A 2 3.99 -2.12 6.88
N ALA A 3 4.56 -3.18 7.48
CA ALA A 3 3.89 -4.33 8.10
C ALA A 3 2.64 -4.02 8.91
N ALA A 4 2.47 -2.84 9.51
CA ALA A 4 1.28 -2.57 10.32
C ALA A 4 0.04 -2.22 9.47
N ILE A 5 0.23 -1.52 8.35
CA ILE A 5 -0.88 -1.10 7.48
C ILE A 5 -1.32 -2.27 6.59
N VAL A 6 -0.39 -3.09 6.07
CA VAL A 6 -0.76 -4.30 5.32
C VAL A 6 -1.26 -5.44 6.22
N ARG A 7 -0.78 -5.56 7.47
CA ARG A 7 -1.34 -6.51 8.45
C ARG A 7 -2.77 -6.11 8.86
N SER A 8 -3.10 -4.82 8.92
CA SER A 8 -4.47 -4.34 9.10
C SER A 8 -5.36 -4.54 7.85
N LEU A 9 -4.81 -4.50 6.63
CA LEU A 9 -5.54 -4.91 5.41
C LEU A 9 -5.95 -6.39 5.44
N LYS A 10 -5.05 -7.27 5.89
CA LYS A 10 -5.36 -8.71 6.07
C LYS A 10 -6.49 -8.92 7.10
N HIS A 11 -6.51 -8.13 8.17
CA HIS A 11 -7.53 -8.25 9.21
C HIS A 11 -8.89 -7.67 8.77
N LEU A 12 -8.91 -6.52 8.09
CA LEU A 12 -10.16 -5.89 7.64
C LEU A 12 -10.85 -6.61 6.48
N LEU A 13 -10.09 -7.17 5.53
CA LEU A 13 -10.66 -7.97 4.43
C LEU A 13 -11.25 -9.29 4.92
N THR A 14 -10.76 -9.81 6.06
CA THR A 14 -11.30 -11.02 6.70
C THR A 14 -12.52 -10.71 7.57
N CYS A 15 -12.55 -9.57 8.27
CA CYS A 15 -13.64 -9.19 9.17
C CYS A 15 -14.91 -8.71 8.46
N ALA A 16 -14.81 -8.08 7.28
CA ALA A 16 -15.98 -7.64 6.51
C ALA A 16 -16.95 -8.79 6.15
N HIS A 17 -16.45 -10.02 6.05
CA HIS A 17 -17.25 -11.20 5.74
C HIS A 17 -17.99 -11.79 6.96
N ARG A 18 -17.65 -11.39 8.20
CA ARG A 18 -18.36 -11.85 9.40
C ARG A 18 -19.62 -11.05 9.72
N LEU A 19 -19.77 -9.88 9.11
CA LEU A 19 -20.93 -8.99 9.27
C LEU A 19 -21.89 -9.00 8.07
N GLN A 20 -21.58 -9.76 7.02
CA GLN A 20 -22.40 -9.91 5.81
C GLN A 20 -22.55 -11.39 5.41
N ALA A 21 -22.86 -12.28 6.34
CA ALA A 21 -23.45 -13.56 5.99
C ALA A 21 -24.96 -13.34 5.78
N PRO A 22 -25.47 -13.24 4.54
CA PRO A 22 -26.91 -13.30 4.32
C PRO A 22 -27.44 -14.70 4.67
N PRO A 23 -28.68 -14.83 5.17
CA PRO A 23 -29.33 -16.14 5.30
C PRO A 23 -29.42 -16.82 3.91
N PRO A 24 -29.37 -18.16 3.84
CA PRO A 24 -29.34 -18.90 2.57
C PRO A 24 -30.57 -18.61 1.70
N SER A 25 -30.30 -18.45 0.40
CA SER A 25 -31.18 -17.89 -0.62
C SER A 25 -32.10 -18.92 -1.30
N SER A 26 -33.26 -18.46 -1.77
CA SER A 26 -34.07 -19.11 -2.80
C SER A 26 -33.79 -18.49 -4.18
N SER A 27 -33.68 -19.36 -5.17
CA SER A 27 -33.26 -19.19 -6.57
C SER A 27 -34.13 -18.28 -7.45
N SER A 28 -33.49 -17.57 -8.41
CA SER A 28 -33.83 -17.65 -9.84
C SER A 28 -32.85 -16.85 -10.73
N SER A 29 -32.64 -17.39 -11.94
CA SER A 29 -31.74 -17.04 -13.05
C SER A 29 -31.99 -15.70 -13.76
N SER A 30 -30.94 -15.09 -14.36
CA SER A 30 -30.77 -14.96 -15.83
C SER A 30 -29.72 -13.91 -16.28
N SER A 31 -28.82 -14.33 -17.18
CA SER A 31 -28.35 -13.68 -18.44
C SER A 31 -27.58 -12.34 -18.48
N SER A 32 -26.29 -12.46 -18.85
CA SER A 32 -25.56 -11.79 -19.97
C SER A 32 -25.53 -10.26 -20.12
N SER A 33 -24.33 -9.65 -20.11
CA SER A 33 -23.58 -9.26 -21.33
C SER A 33 -22.46 -8.24 -21.04
N SER A 34 -21.39 -8.35 -21.80
CA SER A 34 -20.12 -7.62 -21.75
C SER A 34 -20.18 -6.15 -22.21
N ARG A 35 -19.30 -5.30 -21.65
CA ARG A 35 -18.50 -4.31 -22.41
C ARG A 35 -17.41 -3.63 -21.56
N ILE A 36 -16.18 -3.70 -22.06
CA ILE A 36 -14.98 -2.96 -21.63
C ILE A 36 -15.00 -1.57 -22.26
N PRO A 37 -14.53 -0.52 -21.58
CA PRO A 37 -13.87 0.59 -22.25
C PRO A 37 -12.41 0.78 -21.81
N ARG A 38 -11.69 1.39 -22.75
CA ARG A 38 -10.24 1.42 -22.95
C ARG A 38 -9.50 2.36 -22.01
N ARG A 39 -8.22 2.04 -21.81
CA ARG A 39 -7.12 2.91 -21.36
C ARG A 39 -7.20 4.32 -21.96
N LEU A 40 -6.98 5.31 -21.10
CA LEU A 40 -6.35 6.58 -21.47
C LEU A 40 -5.07 6.72 -20.63
N THR A 41 -3.95 6.66 -21.34
CA THR A 41 -2.62 7.04 -20.87
C THR A 41 -2.52 8.56 -20.84
N GLY A 42 -2.06 9.11 -19.72
CA GLY A 42 -1.84 10.54 -19.57
C GLY A 42 -1.17 10.86 -18.25
N ASN A 43 0.16 10.68 -18.18
CA ASN A 43 0.96 11.14 -17.06
C ASN A 43 0.96 12.67 -17.03
N SER A 44 0.12 13.23 -16.16
CA SER A 44 0.13 14.65 -15.78
C SER A 44 0.25 14.84 -14.26
N GLN A 45 0.42 13.77 -13.47
CA GLN A 45 0.38 13.87 -12.00
C GLN A 45 1.66 14.45 -11.37
N PHE A 46 2.78 14.48 -12.09
CA PHE A 46 4.07 14.85 -11.51
C PHE A 46 4.19 16.34 -11.13
N PHE A 47 3.40 17.24 -11.74
CA PHE A 47 3.56 18.69 -11.53
C PHE A 47 2.81 19.26 -10.32
N LYS A 48 2.04 18.46 -9.57
CA LYS A 48 1.30 18.93 -8.38
C LYS A 48 2.03 18.71 -7.05
N MET A 49 3.17 18.03 -7.07
CA MET A 49 3.87 17.58 -5.84
C MET A 49 4.68 18.67 -5.12
N GLU A 50 5.12 19.74 -5.79
CA GLU A 50 6.00 20.74 -5.17
C GLU A 50 5.26 21.77 -4.28
N ASN A 51 3.93 21.84 -4.33
CA ASN A 51 3.13 22.73 -3.46
C ASN A 51 2.66 22.06 -2.17
N PHE A 52 3.21 20.89 -1.82
CA PHE A 52 2.78 20.11 -0.66
C PHE A 52 3.36 20.61 0.68
N THR A 53 4.44 21.39 0.63
CA THR A 53 5.03 22.03 1.82
C THR A 53 4.70 23.51 1.82
N TYR A 54 4.03 24.02 2.85
CA TYR A 54 3.55 25.41 3.02
C TYR A 54 2.17 25.74 2.44
N GLY A 55 1.12 25.20 3.07
CA GLY A 55 -0.18 25.85 3.15
C GLY A 55 -0.57 25.96 4.62
N GLY A 56 -0.40 27.14 5.21
CA GLY A 56 -0.61 27.38 6.64
C GLY A 56 -2.08 27.58 7.07
N GLY A 57 -2.29 27.38 8.37
CA GLY A 57 -3.16 28.23 9.19
C GLY A 57 -4.58 27.73 9.48
N GLY A 58 -4.89 27.54 10.76
CA GLY A 58 -6.26 27.52 11.27
C GLY A 58 -6.39 26.80 12.62
N GLY A 59 -6.25 27.53 13.72
CA GLY A 59 -6.55 27.01 15.05
C GLY A 59 -8.05 26.81 15.27
N GLY A 60 -8.38 25.97 16.25
CA GLY A 60 -9.74 25.89 16.78
C GLY A 60 -10.19 24.47 17.12
N ASP A 61 -10.28 24.24 18.42
CA ASP A 61 -11.20 23.34 19.11
C ASP A 61 -10.93 21.83 19.12
N GLY A 62 -11.13 21.25 20.31
CA GLY A 62 -10.84 19.86 20.63
C GLY A 62 -11.78 18.89 19.92
N GLY A 63 -11.23 18.11 18.99
CA GLY A 63 -11.86 16.94 18.41
C GLY A 63 -10.95 15.74 18.58
N GLY A 64 -11.43 14.69 19.26
CA GLY A 64 -10.64 13.54 19.69
C GLY A 64 -9.94 12.76 18.57
N GLU A 65 -9.01 11.90 18.99
CA GLU A 65 -8.10 11.04 18.20
C GLU A 65 -8.63 10.50 16.84
N SER A 66 -9.94 10.33 16.64
CA SER A 66 -10.53 9.83 15.38
C SER A 66 -10.72 10.87 14.25
N ASP A 67 -10.63 12.18 14.53
CA ASP A 67 -10.92 13.21 13.51
C ASP A 67 -9.74 13.44 12.55
N GLY A 68 -8.50 13.40 13.07
CA GLY A 68 -7.28 13.62 12.30
C GLY A 68 -7.06 12.60 11.17
N ASN A 69 -7.27 11.31 11.44
CA ASN A 69 -7.10 10.25 10.44
C ASN A 69 -8.12 10.39 9.29
N LYS A 70 -9.38 10.70 9.61
CA LYS A 70 -10.43 10.90 8.61
C LYS A 70 -10.16 12.13 7.75
N ALA A 71 -9.74 13.24 8.37
CA ALA A 71 -9.38 14.47 7.66
C ALA A 71 -8.19 14.24 6.70
N MET A 72 -7.17 13.52 7.14
CA MET A 72 -6.04 13.11 6.30
C MET A 72 -6.49 12.29 5.08
N VAL A 73 -7.35 11.28 5.28
CA VAL A 73 -7.89 10.46 4.18
C VAL A 73 -8.72 11.29 3.22
N ALA A 74 -9.60 12.16 3.73
CA ALA A 74 -10.41 13.06 2.89
C ALA A 74 -9.54 13.99 2.04
N GLN A 75 -8.43 14.49 2.59
CA GLN A 75 -7.48 15.32 1.87
C GLN A 75 -6.78 14.53 0.74
N LEU A 76 -6.36 13.29 1.00
CA LEU A 76 -5.78 12.42 -0.02
C LEU A 76 -6.78 12.09 -1.15
N GLN A 77 -8.07 11.93 -0.82
CA GLN A 77 -9.13 11.79 -1.83
C GLN A 77 -9.31 13.07 -2.65
N ARG A 78 -9.31 14.25 -2.01
CA ARG A 78 -9.45 15.55 -2.66
C ARG A 78 -8.35 15.81 -3.69
N TYR A 79 -7.13 15.34 -3.44
CA TYR A 79 -6.01 15.43 -4.38
C TYR A 79 -5.96 14.32 -5.44
N GLY A 80 -6.86 13.33 -5.36
CA GLY A 80 -6.94 12.23 -6.31
C GLY A 80 -5.88 11.13 -6.12
N ILE A 81 -5.22 11.12 -4.95
CA ILE A 81 -4.30 10.04 -4.56
C ILE A 81 -5.10 8.78 -4.24
N ILE A 82 -6.13 8.91 -3.41
CA ILE A 82 -7.11 7.85 -3.15
C ILE A 82 -8.28 8.03 -4.12
N ARG A 83 -8.57 7.00 -4.90
CA ARG A 83 -9.69 6.96 -5.85
C ARG A 83 -10.69 5.86 -5.50
N SER A 84 -10.21 4.70 -5.02
CA SER A 84 -11.04 3.60 -4.58
C SER A 84 -11.73 3.93 -3.25
N ALA A 85 -13.06 3.78 -3.23
CA ALA A 85 -13.83 3.90 -1.99
C ALA A 85 -13.38 2.87 -0.94
N LYS A 86 -12.95 1.68 -1.38
CA LYS A 86 -12.46 0.61 -0.50
C LYS A 86 -11.12 0.98 0.14
N VAL A 87 -10.22 1.64 -0.60
CA VAL A 87 -8.97 2.17 -0.06
C VAL A 87 -9.23 3.26 0.97
N ALA A 88 -10.13 4.21 0.67
CA ALA A 88 -10.53 5.26 1.60
C ALA A 88 -11.13 4.69 2.90
N GLU A 89 -12.04 3.72 2.78
CA GLU A 89 -12.67 3.04 3.92
C GLU A 89 -11.64 2.34 4.81
N VAL A 90 -10.70 1.60 4.21
CA VAL A 90 -9.65 0.89 4.95
C VAL A 90 -8.72 1.88 5.66
N MET A 91 -8.23 2.90 4.96
CA MET A 91 -7.36 3.90 5.57
C MET A 91 -8.09 4.72 6.64
N GLY A 92 -9.39 4.97 6.49
CA GLY A 92 -10.20 5.68 7.49
C GLY A 92 -10.46 4.86 8.76
N ARG A 93 -10.52 3.52 8.64
CA ARG A 93 -10.70 2.60 9.78
C ARG A 93 -9.42 2.36 10.58
N ILE A 94 -8.28 2.35 9.92
CA ILE A 94 -6.98 2.08 10.56
C ILE A 94 -6.39 3.42 10.94
N ASP A 95 -6.50 3.78 12.21
CA ASP A 95 -5.94 5.03 12.69
C ASP A 95 -4.41 5.01 12.62
N ARG A 96 -3.84 5.89 11.79
CA ARG A 96 -2.39 6.07 11.64
C ARG A 96 -1.72 6.49 12.95
N GLY A 97 -2.42 7.22 13.83
CA GLY A 97 -1.90 7.67 15.12
C GLY A 97 -1.41 6.53 16.01
N LEU A 98 -2.00 5.34 15.88
CA LEU A 98 -1.61 4.14 16.63
C LEU A 98 -0.21 3.60 16.27
N PHE A 99 0.36 4.05 15.15
CA PHE A 99 1.66 3.59 14.64
C PHE A 99 2.73 4.69 14.65
N ALA A 100 2.36 5.91 15.00
CA ALA A 100 3.26 7.04 15.11
C ALA A 100 3.82 7.16 16.53
N THR A 101 5.08 7.57 16.64
CA THR A 101 5.73 7.85 17.94
C THR A 101 5.33 9.20 18.52
N ASP A 102 4.93 10.13 17.66
CA ASP A 102 4.41 11.45 17.99
C ASP A 102 3.02 11.62 17.37
N GLY A 103 1.98 11.68 18.23
CA GLY A 103 0.60 11.84 17.79
C GLY A 103 0.32 13.19 17.15
N SER A 104 1.11 14.24 17.44
CA SER A 104 0.85 15.60 16.94
C SER A 104 1.12 15.77 15.45
N THR A 105 2.03 14.96 14.90
CA THR A 105 2.42 15.00 13.48
C THR A 105 1.97 13.77 12.70
N ALA A 106 1.29 12.80 13.36
CA ALA A 106 0.88 11.51 12.79
C ALA A 106 0.12 11.62 11.46
N TYR A 107 -0.68 12.67 11.29
CA TYR A 107 -1.57 12.88 10.14
C TYR A 107 -1.01 13.83 9.08
N VAL A 108 0.19 14.38 9.30
CA VAL A 108 0.91 15.12 8.27
C VAL A 108 1.35 14.13 7.20
N ASP A 109 1.20 14.48 5.92
CA ASP A 109 1.56 13.58 4.84
C ASP A 109 3.08 13.60 4.57
N SER A 110 3.83 13.06 5.52
CA SER A 110 5.28 12.94 5.48
C SER A 110 5.74 11.63 6.13
N PRO A 111 6.93 11.12 5.77
CA PRO A 111 7.53 10.01 6.49
C PRO A 111 7.87 10.42 7.93
N MET A 112 7.65 9.52 8.89
CA MET A 112 7.95 9.78 10.30
C MET A 112 8.86 8.69 10.88
N GLN A 113 9.78 9.07 11.75
CA GLN A 113 10.67 8.11 12.41
C GLN A 113 9.91 7.30 13.46
N ILE A 114 10.15 5.99 13.47
CA ILE A 114 9.56 5.06 14.43
C ILE A 114 10.61 4.32 15.26
N GLY A 115 11.86 4.82 15.23
CA GLY A 115 13.02 4.19 15.87
C GLY A 115 13.68 3.13 14.98
N TYR A 116 14.79 2.57 15.47
CA TYR A 116 15.58 1.52 14.79
C TYR A 116 15.96 1.84 13.34
N ASN A 117 16.24 3.12 13.05
CA ASN A 117 16.55 3.65 11.72
C ASN A 117 15.47 3.30 10.67
N ALA A 118 14.22 3.24 11.10
CA ALA A 118 13.07 2.98 10.26
C ALA A 118 12.08 4.15 10.33
N THR A 119 11.38 4.34 9.22
CA THR A 119 10.27 5.27 9.12
C THR A 119 8.97 4.54 8.86
N ILE A 120 7.86 5.12 9.32
CA ILE A 120 6.55 4.90 8.72
C ILE A 120 6.44 5.80 7.50
N SER A 121 6.12 5.22 6.34
CA SER A 121 6.00 5.97 5.07
C SER A 121 4.90 7.04 5.16
N ALA A 122 4.99 8.05 4.30
CA ALA A 122 3.95 9.07 4.18
C ALA A 122 2.57 8.44 3.86
N PRO A 123 1.46 8.96 4.40
CA PRO A 123 0.09 8.60 4.04
C PRO A 123 -0.18 8.39 2.55
N HIS A 124 0.28 9.29 1.66
CA HIS A 124 0.06 9.15 0.21
C HIS A 124 0.75 7.91 -0.36
N MET A 125 1.90 7.49 0.19
CA MET A 125 2.59 6.29 -0.27
C MET A 125 1.82 5.04 0.10
N HIS A 126 1.24 4.99 1.31
CA HIS A 126 0.34 3.89 1.68
C HIS A 126 -0.89 3.85 0.77
N ALA A 127 -1.50 5.00 0.51
CA ALA A 127 -2.63 5.11 -0.42
C ALA A 127 -2.28 4.61 -1.83
N MET A 128 -1.12 5.02 -2.36
CA MET A 128 -0.67 4.62 -3.70
C MET A 128 -0.42 3.11 -3.80
N CYS A 129 0.33 2.52 -2.85
CA CYS A 129 0.57 1.08 -2.83
C CYS A 129 -0.73 0.29 -2.66
N LEU A 130 -1.67 0.82 -1.87
CA LEU A 130 -3.01 0.27 -1.72
C LEU A 130 -3.80 0.27 -3.02
N GLU A 131 -3.86 1.40 -3.72
CA GLU A 131 -4.51 1.52 -5.03
C GLU A 131 -3.94 0.54 -6.05
N LEU A 132 -2.62 0.33 -6.04
CA LEU A 132 -1.95 -0.60 -6.96
C LEU A 132 -2.26 -2.07 -6.67
N LEU A 133 -2.50 -2.41 -5.40
CA LEU A 133 -2.68 -3.79 -4.93
C LEU A 133 -4.14 -4.16 -4.66
N GLU A 134 -5.06 -3.20 -4.54
CA GLU A 134 -6.47 -3.44 -4.17
C GLU A 134 -7.15 -4.56 -4.99
N PRO A 135 -6.98 -4.67 -6.31
CA PRO A 135 -7.56 -5.79 -7.08
C PRO A 135 -7.06 -7.18 -6.66
N TYR A 136 -5.87 -7.25 -6.05
CA TYR A 136 -5.18 -8.47 -5.60
C TYR A 136 -5.30 -8.68 -4.07
N LEU A 137 -6.12 -7.87 -3.41
CA LEU A 137 -6.38 -7.90 -1.97
C LEU A 137 -7.88 -8.15 -1.73
N GLN A 138 -8.37 -9.31 -2.17
CA GLN A 138 -9.76 -9.74 -1.98
C GLN A 138 -9.86 -10.87 -0.94
N PRO A 139 -11.05 -11.10 -0.33
CA PRO A 139 -11.24 -12.23 0.57
C PRO A 139 -10.81 -13.56 -0.08
N GLY A 140 -10.05 -14.38 0.66
CA GLY A 140 -9.47 -15.63 0.16
C GLY A 140 -8.13 -15.47 -0.58
N MET A 141 -7.75 -14.25 -0.96
CA MET A 141 -6.41 -13.98 -1.49
C MET A 141 -5.37 -13.91 -0.37
N ARG A 142 -4.12 -14.09 -0.77
CA ARG A 142 -2.97 -14.08 0.11
C ARG A 142 -2.01 -12.97 -0.27
N ALA A 143 -1.69 -12.16 0.73
CA ALA A 143 -0.72 -11.08 0.60
C ALA A 143 0.52 -11.33 1.47
N LEU A 144 1.67 -10.90 0.97
CA LEU A 144 2.91 -10.78 1.73
C LEU A 144 3.30 -9.30 1.81
N ASP A 145 3.70 -8.86 3.00
CA ASP A 145 4.29 -7.53 3.19
C ASP A 145 5.70 -7.68 3.77
N VAL A 146 6.68 -7.25 2.98
CA VAL A 146 8.10 -7.40 3.25
C VAL A 146 8.65 -6.10 3.80
N GLY A 147 9.44 -6.19 4.87
CA GLY A 147 10.29 -5.08 5.34
C GLY A 147 11.62 -5.60 5.85
N SER A 148 12.58 -4.68 6.04
CA SER A 148 13.92 -4.96 6.58
C SER A 148 14.68 -6.04 5.79
N ASP A 149 14.89 -7.23 6.34
CA ASP A 149 15.72 -8.31 5.77
C ASP A 149 14.92 -9.36 4.97
N GLY A 150 13.61 -9.17 4.80
CA GLY A 150 12.70 -10.14 4.18
C GLY A 150 12.82 -10.33 2.66
N ARG A 151 13.99 -10.07 2.06
CA ARG A 151 14.24 -10.21 0.60
C ARG A 151 14.05 -11.63 0.06
N LEU A 152 14.11 -12.64 0.94
CA LEU A 152 13.86 -14.04 0.59
C LEU A 152 12.36 -14.39 0.60
N GLY A 153 11.49 -13.44 0.93
CA GLY A 153 10.06 -13.67 1.08
C GLY A 153 9.74 -14.62 2.23
N TRP A 154 8.68 -15.39 2.08
CA TRP A 154 8.22 -16.37 3.07
C TRP A 154 7.70 -17.64 2.35
N PRO A 155 8.58 -18.59 2.02
CA PRO A 155 8.26 -19.77 1.21
C PRO A 155 7.21 -20.70 1.85
N GLU A 156 7.20 -20.85 3.18
CA GLU A 156 6.21 -21.70 3.89
C GLU A 156 4.78 -21.25 3.61
N CYS A 157 4.63 -19.94 3.43
CA CYS A 157 3.47 -19.28 2.92
C CYS A 157 3.11 -19.72 1.51
N GLU A 158 4.02 -19.61 0.53
CA GLU A 158 3.80 -19.45 -0.93
C GLU A 158 2.67 -20.29 -1.58
N PRO A 159 2.07 -19.85 -2.71
CA PRO A 159 2.30 -18.61 -3.48
C PRO A 159 1.32 -17.46 -3.16
N TYR A 160 1.69 -16.21 -3.44
CA TYR A 160 0.94 -14.99 -3.08
C TYR A 160 0.24 -14.34 -4.29
N ASP A 161 -0.95 -13.78 -4.05
CA ASP A 161 -1.68 -12.95 -5.01
C ASP A 161 -1.12 -11.52 -5.06
N ALA A 162 -0.67 -11.01 -3.90
CA ALA A 162 -0.08 -9.68 -3.74
C ALA A 162 1.20 -9.73 -2.91
N ILE A 163 2.25 -9.05 -3.34
CA ILE A 163 3.45 -8.82 -2.54
C ILE A 163 3.72 -7.31 -2.52
N HIS A 164 3.90 -6.78 -1.32
CA HIS A 164 4.36 -5.41 -1.10
C HIS A 164 5.73 -5.45 -0.44
N VAL A 165 6.63 -4.54 -0.84
CA VAL A 165 7.94 -4.38 -0.19
C VAL A 165 8.07 -2.94 0.29
N GLY A 166 8.08 -2.75 1.60
CA GLY A 166 8.15 -1.46 2.27
C GLY A 166 9.55 -0.90 2.45
N ALA A 167 10.52 -1.32 1.64
CA ALA A 167 11.92 -0.86 1.67
C ALA A 167 12.54 -1.02 0.28
N ALA A 168 13.50 -0.16 -0.06
CA ALA A 168 14.13 -0.14 -1.37
C ALA A 168 15.17 -1.25 -1.52
N ALA A 169 14.99 -2.12 -2.51
CA ALA A 169 15.99 -3.11 -2.89
C ALA A 169 16.91 -2.56 -4.00
N PRO A 170 18.20 -2.93 -4.04
CA PRO A 170 19.09 -2.54 -5.13
C PRO A 170 18.61 -3.08 -6.49
N GLU A 171 18.03 -4.27 -6.48
CA GLU A 171 17.43 -4.96 -7.62
C GLU A 171 16.17 -5.73 -7.15
N ILE A 172 15.32 -6.17 -8.06
CA ILE A 172 14.11 -6.92 -7.70
C ILE A 172 14.52 -8.32 -7.22
N PRO A 173 14.23 -8.73 -5.97
CA PRO A 173 14.62 -10.04 -5.48
C PRO A 173 13.86 -11.15 -6.20
N GLN A 174 14.59 -12.05 -6.88
CA GLN A 174 14.01 -13.18 -7.61
C GLN A 174 13.10 -14.08 -6.74
N PRO A 175 13.42 -14.37 -5.46
CA PRO A 175 12.53 -15.18 -4.60
C PRO A 175 11.12 -14.60 -4.46
N LEU A 176 10.96 -13.27 -4.53
CA LEU A 176 9.64 -12.63 -4.47
C LEU A 176 8.86 -12.81 -5.77
N ILE A 177 9.54 -12.84 -6.92
CA ILE A 177 8.91 -13.13 -8.23
C ILE A 177 8.49 -14.60 -8.31
N ASP A 178 9.31 -15.50 -7.78
CA ASP A 178 9.04 -16.94 -7.77
C ASP A 178 7.81 -17.25 -6.89
N GLN A 179 7.72 -16.58 -5.74
CA GLN A 179 6.60 -16.69 -4.79
C GLN A 179 5.30 -16.04 -5.27
N LEU A 180 5.29 -15.27 -6.37
CA LEU A 180 4.05 -14.77 -6.96
C LEU A 180 3.27 -15.88 -7.68
N LYS A 181 1.96 -15.91 -7.44
CA LYS A 181 1.02 -16.68 -8.27
C LYS A 181 1.00 -16.16 -9.71
N PRO A 182 0.70 -17.03 -10.69
CA PRO A 182 0.18 -16.56 -11.98
C PRO A 182 -1.05 -15.70 -11.75
N GLY A 183 -1.08 -14.51 -12.35
CA GLY A 183 -2.09 -13.48 -12.09
C GLY A 183 -1.83 -12.62 -10.85
N GLY A 184 -0.68 -12.75 -10.17
CA GLY A 184 -0.32 -11.96 -9.00
C GLY A 184 0.45 -10.68 -9.32
N ARG A 185 0.55 -9.79 -8.33
CA ARG A 185 1.28 -8.51 -8.42
C ARG A 185 2.26 -8.29 -7.28
N LEU A 186 3.45 -7.79 -7.60
CA LEU A 186 4.46 -7.28 -6.67
C LEU A 186 4.63 -5.76 -6.84
N VAL A 187 4.66 -5.02 -5.74
CA VAL A 187 4.99 -3.58 -5.69
C VAL A 187 6.21 -3.39 -4.79
N ILE A 188 7.27 -2.80 -5.35
CA ILE A 188 8.59 -2.69 -4.69
C ILE A 188 9.34 -1.43 -5.13
N PRO A 189 9.88 -0.62 -4.21
CA PRO A 189 10.87 0.40 -4.53
C PRO A 189 12.20 -0.25 -4.93
N VAL A 190 12.75 0.15 -6.08
CA VAL A 190 14.01 -0.40 -6.60
C VAL A 190 14.99 0.71 -6.95
N GLY A 191 16.21 0.59 -6.45
CA GLY A 191 17.32 1.50 -6.69
C GLY A 191 18.11 1.81 -5.41
N ASN A 192 19.27 2.42 -5.58
CA ASN A 192 20.15 2.82 -4.48
C ASN A 192 19.91 4.30 -4.11
N ILE A 193 20.45 5.21 -4.92
CA ILE A 193 20.36 6.66 -4.71
C ILE A 193 19.06 7.22 -5.33
N PHE A 194 18.80 6.84 -6.57
CA PHE A 194 17.55 7.10 -7.27
C PHE A 194 16.73 5.82 -7.23
N GLN A 195 15.49 5.92 -6.76
CA GLN A 195 14.61 4.78 -6.58
C GLN A 195 13.31 5.03 -7.33
N ASP A 196 12.83 3.99 -8.01
CA ASP A 196 11.50 3.98 -8.61
C ASP A 196 10.63 2.94 -7.90
N LEU A 197 9.37 3.29 -7.66
CA LEU A 197 8.36 2.32 -7.28
C LEU A 197 8.02 1.48 -8.53
N LYS A 198 8.46 0.22 -8.52
CA LYS A 198 8.19 -0.71 -9.61
C LYS A 198 6.96 -1.57 -9.31
N VAL A 199 6.20 -1.84 -10.36
CA VAL A 199 5.08 -2.78 -10.34
C VAL A 199 5.41 -3.93 -11.28
N ILE A 200 5.36 -5.13 -10.72
CA ILE A 200 5.65 -6.38 -11.41
C ILE A 200 4.34 -7.18 -11.44
N ASP A 201 3.87 -7.48 -12.65
CA ASP A 201 2.69 -8.32 -12.88
C ASP A 201 3.13 -9.65 -13.49
N LYS A 202 2.67 -10.76 -12.90
CA LYS A 202 2.89 -12.12 -13.42
C LYS A 202 1.64 -12.56 -14.16
N SER A 203 1.74 -12.77 -15.46
CA SER A 203 0.65 -13.27 -16.29
C SER A 203 0.27 -14.71 -15.90
N LEU A 204 -0.90 -15.16 -16.36
CA LEU A 204 -1.36 -16.54 -16.13
C LEU A 204 -0.46 -17.60 -16.78
N ASP A 205 0.24 -17.24 -17.86
CA ASP A 205 1.24 -18.09 -18.53
C ASP A 205 2.63 -18.07 -17.85
N GLY A 206 2.77 -17.31 -16.75
CA GLY A 206 4.02 -17.14 -16.01
C GLY A 206 4.94 -16.04 -16.54
N SER A 207 4.61 -15.38 -17.65
CA SER A 207 5.39 -14.25 -18.17
C SER A 207 5.35 -13.05 -17.21
N ILE A 208 6.46 -12.31 -17.16
CA ILE A 208 6.63 -11.17 -16.24
C ILE A 208 6.61 -9.86 -17.02
N SER A 209 5.83 -8.89 -16.53
CA SER A 209 5.89 -7.50 -16.99
C SER A 209 6.27 -6.58 -15.84
N ILE A 210 7.13 -5.61 -16.12
CA ILE A 210 7.69 -4.67 -15.13
C ILE A 210 7.47 -3.25 -15.64
N ARG A 211 6.96 -2.36 -14.79
CA ARG A 211 6.88 -0.91 -15.06
C ARG A 211 7.34 -0.10 -13.87
N SER A 212 7.92 1.08 -14.12
CA SER A 212 8.11 2.12 -13.10
C SER A 212 6.82 2.94 -13.00
N GLU A 213 6.29 3.07 -11.80
CA GLU A 213 5.08 3.86 -11.52
C GLU A 213 5.45 5.33 -11.25
N THR A 214 6.37 5.57 -10.31
CA THR A 214 6.86 6.90 -9.95
C THR A 214 8.21 6.80 -9.23
N SER A 215 8.97 7.89 -9.22
CA SER A 215 10.17 7.99 -8.38
C SER A 215 9.78 8.16 -6.91
N VAL A 216 10.55 7.54 -6.02
CA VAL A 216 10.28 7.48 -4.57
C VAL A 216 11.57 7.57 -3.76
N ARG A 217 11.42 7.64 -2.44
CA ARG A 217 12.53 7.49 -1.48
C ARG A 217 12.09 6.64 -0.30
N TYR A 218 12.67 5.46 -0.19
CA TYR A 218 12.48 4.48 0.85
C TYR A 218 13.79 4.20 1.58
N VAL A 219 13.66 3.75 2.82
CA VAL A 219 14.77 3.15 3.56
C VAL A 219 15.24 1.87 2.82
N PRO A 220 16.55 1.52 2.86
CA PRO A 220 17.06 0.32 2.21
C PRO A 220 16.49 -0.98 2.78
N LEU A 221 16.23 -1.94 1.89
CA LEU A 221 15.95 -3.34 2.21
C LEU A 221 17.30 -4.02 2.49
N THR A 222 17.66 -4.15 3.76
CA THR A 222 19.00 -4.56 4.19
C THR A 222 18.94 -5.54 5.35
N SER A 223 20.09 -6.09 5.75
CA SER A 223 20.15 -6.94 6.95
C SER A 223 19.78 -6.14 8.20
N ARG A 224 19.24 -6.84 9.20
CA ARG A 224 18.98 -6.25 10.52
C ARG A 224 20.18 -5.47 11.07
N ASP A 225 21.37 -6.06 10.99
CA ASP A 225 22.60 -5.45 11.53
C ASP A 225 22.98 -4.16 10.81
N ALA A 226 22.84 -4.11 9.48
CA ALA A 226 23.08 -2.90 8.70
C ALA A 226 22.04 -1.82 9.05
N GLN A 227 20.76 -2.19 9.14
CA GLN A 227 19.72 -1.24 9.54
C GLN A 227 20.02 -0.62 10.91
N LEU A 228 20.39 -1.43 11.91
CA LEU A 228 20.69 -0.93 13.26
C LEU A 228 21.93 -0.04 13.34
N ARG A 229 22.87 -0.16 12.39
CA ARG A 229 24.06 0.71 12.30
C ARG A 229 23.83 2.03 11.56
N GLY A 230 22.62 2.26 11.02
CA GLY A 230 22.32 3.46 10.24
C GLY A 230 22.69 3.32 8.77
N HIS A 231 22.60 2.08 8.27
CA HIS A 231 23.02 1.56 6.96
C HIS A 231 24.44 1.01 6.96
#